data_AF-A0A962NB87-F1
#
_entry.id   AF-A0A962NB87-F1
#
_cell.length_a   1.000
_cell.length_b   1.000
_cell.length_c   1.000
_cell.angle_alpha   90.00
_cell.angle_beta   90.00
_cell.angle_gamma   90.00
#
_symmetry.space_group_name_H-M   'P 1'
#
loop_
_entity.id
_entity.type
_entity.pdbx_description
1 polymer ?
#
loop_
_entity_poly.entity_id
_entity_poly.type
_entity_poly.pdbx_seq_one_letter_code
_entity_poly.pdbx_strand_id
1 'polypeptide(L)'
;TTLAAVQSLPRRRLVERRAAALSVDARGWLQAVKVPVLIVQAGADRILSQACRAELANALPSAQTILMDGPHALLQSRPCECAEVITRWCQESVRADGRA
;
A
#
# COMPACT_ATOMS: atom_id res chain seq x y z
N THR A 1 7.82 -16.70 11.86
CA THR A 1 6.62 -16.02 11.32
C THR A 1 6.81 -14.51 11.38
N THR A 2 6.15 -13.73 10.53
CA THR A 2 6.26 -12.25 10.53
C THR A 2 5.95 -11.65 11.91
N LEU A 3 4.96 -12.19 12.61
CA LEU A 3 4.59 -11.72 13.94
C LEU A 3 5.74 -11.82 14.94
N ALA A 4 6.47 -12.94 14.96
CA ALA A 4 7.62 -13.13 15.85
C ALA A 4 8.76 -12.14 15.56
N ALA A 5 8.97 -11.82 14.28
CA ALA A 5 9.97 -10.82 13.88
C ALA A 5 9.56 -9.40 14.30
N VAL A 6 8.27 -9.06 14.27
CA VAL A 6 7.78 -7.76 14.77
C VAL A 6 7.85 -7.71 16.29
N GLN A 7 7.52 -8.80 16.98
CA GLN A 7 7.56 -8.89 18.44
C GLN A 7 8.98 -8.84 19.01
N SER A 8 9.99 -9.26 18.25
CA SER A 8 11.39 -9.17 18.67
C SER A 8 11.99 -7.78 18.52
N LEU A 9 11.30 -6.83 17.87
CA LEU A 9 11.78 -5.45 17.74
C LEU A 9 11.60 -4.68 19.06
N PRO A 10 12.60 -3.90 19.48
CA PRO A 10 12.43 -2.99 20.60
C PRO A 10 11.28 -2.01 20.34
N ARG A 11 10.38 -1.81 21.32
CA ARG A 11 9.23 -0.88 21.20
C ARG A 11 9.64 0.50 20.70
N ARG A 12 10.79 1.01 21.16
CA ARG A 12 11.37 2.28 20.71
C ARG A 12 11.53 2.35 19.19
N ARG A 13 11.95 1.26 18.53
CA ARG A 13 12.07 1.21 17.06
C ARG A 13 10.72 1.37 16.37
N LEU A 14 9.67 0.76 16.90
CA LEU A 14 8.31 0.91 16.36
C LEU A 14 7.81 2.35 16.48
N VAL A 15 8.07 3.00 17.63
CA VAL A 15 7.72 4.42 17.84
C VAL A 15 8.51 5.32 16.90
N GLU A 16 9.82 5.14 16.77
CA GLU A 16 10.68 5.91 15.86
C GLU A 16 10.21 5.78 14.39
N ARG A 17 9.92 4.56 13.94
CA ARG A 17 9.41 4.31 12.58
C ARG A 17 8.04 4.95 12.35
N ARG A 18 7.13 4.87 13.34
CA ARG A 18 5.82 5.51 13.27
C ARG A 18 5.94 7.04 13.18
N ALA A 19 6.77 7.65 14.03
CA ALA A 19 6.99 9.09 14.01
C ALA A 19 7.57 9.55 12.68
N ALA A 20 8.57 8.83 12.15
CA ALA A 20 9.16 9.13 10.84
C ALA A 20 8.15 9.01 9.69
N ALA A 21 7.24 8.03 9.73
CA ALA A 21 6.19 7.91 8.73
C ALA A 21 5.19 9.08 8.81
N LEU A 22 4.83 9.51 10.03
CA LEU A 22 3.89 10.62 10.24
C LEU A 22 4.48 12.00 9.94
N SER A 23 5.81 12.15 9.88
CA SER A 23 6.45 13.40 9.49
C SER A 23 6.46 13.67 7.98
N VAL A 24 6.02 12.71 7.16
CA VAL A 24 5.98 12.85 5.71
C VAL A 24 4.61 13.35 5.27
N ASP A 25 4.59 14.49 4.59
CA ASP A 25 3.43 14.95 3.83
C ASP A 25 3.74 14.92 2.34
N ALA A 26 3.22 13.90 1.65
CA ALA A 26 3.42 13.71 0.22
C ALA A 26 2.28 14.29 -0.64
N ARG A 27 1.26 14.93 -0.05
CA ARG A 27 0.04 15.34 -0.77
C ARG A 27 0.32 16.24 -1.97
N GLY A 28 1.26 17.17 -1.83
CA GLY A 28 1.69 18.05 -2.92
C GLY A 28 2.40 17.33 -4.08
N TRP A 29 2.97 16.15 -3.83
CA TRP A 29 3.70 15.37 -4.83
C TRP A 29 2.83 14.34 -5.56
N LEU A 30 1.72 13.91 -4.96
CA LEU A 30 0.85 12.89 -5.56
C LEU A 30 0.33 13.28 -6.95
N GLN A 31 0.04 14.57 -7.18
CA GLN A 31 -0.39 15.08 -8.49
C GLN A 31 0.68 15.00 -9.58
N ALA A 32 1.95 14.91 -9.19
CA ALA A 32 3.08 14.79 -10.10
C ALA A 32 3.37 13.33 -10.50
N VAL A 33 2.73 12.34 -9.89
CA VAL A 33 2.90 10.93 -10.25
C VAL A 33 2.25 10.68 -11.62
N LYS A 34 3.08 10.37 -12.63
CA LYS A 34 2.62 10.12 -14.02
C LYS A 34 2.76 8.67 -14.48
N VAL A 35 3.25 7.79 -13.63
CA VAL A 35 3.35 6.35 -13.92
C VAL A 35 2.05 5.64 -13.53
N PRO A 36 1.73 4.47 -14.11
CA PRO A 36 0.64 3.64 -13.63
C PRO A 36 0.79 3.34 -12.13
N VAL A 37 -0.32 3.37 -11.39
CA VAL A 37 -0.34 3.13 -9.94
C VAL A 37 -1.37 2.06 -9.59
N LEU A 38 -0.95 1.09 -8.80
CA LEU A 38 -1.83 0.16 -8.10
C LEU A 38 -1.85 0.51 -6.61
N ILE A 39 -3.06 0.60 -6.05
CA ILE A 39 -3.29 0.76 -4.61
C ILE A 39 -3.98 -0.50 -4.11
N VAL A 40 -3.27 -1.30 -3.31
CA VAL A 40 -3.83 -2.47 -2.62
C VAL A 40 -4.22 -2.06 -1.20
N GLN A 41 -5.50 -2.15 -0.86
CA GLN A 41 -6.05 -1.72 0.42
C GLN A 41 -6.57 -2.92 1.22
N ALA A 42 -6.38 -2.87 2.54
CA ALA A 42 -6.85 -3.90 3.46
C ALA A 42 -8.29 -3.64 3.93
N GLY A 43 -9.17 -4.63 3.82
CA GLY A 43 -10.56 -4.57 4.24
C GLY A 43 -10.71 -4.35 5.75
N ALA A 44 -9.88 -5.01 6.55
CA ALA A 44 -9.86 -4.94 8.01
C ALA A 44 -8.66 -4.12 8.53
N ASP A 45 -8.28 -3.05 7.83
CA ASP A 45 -7.26 -2.10 8.30
C ASP A 45 -7.72 -1.39 9.59
N ARG A 46 -6.91 -1.46 10.63
CA ARG A 46 -7.15 -0.78 11.93
C ARG A 46 -6.22 0.40 12.18
N ILE A 47 -5.30 0.65 11.23
CA ILE A 47 -4.29 1.71 11.32
C ILE A 47 -4.71 2.87 10.41
N LEU A 48 -5.08 2.57 9.16
CA LEU A 48 -5.49 3.58 8.18
C LEU A 48 -7.02 3.66 8.10
N SER A 49 -7.54 4.87 8.31
CA SER A 49 -8.98 5.13 8.27
C SER A 49 -9.52 5.12 6.84
N GLN A 50 -10.85 5.08 6.71
CA GLN A 50 -11.51 5.24 5.42
C GLN A 50 -11.24 6.60 4.78
N ALA A 51 -11.07 7.66 5.60
CA ALA A 51 -10.73 8.99 5.10
C ALA A 51 -9.38 9.01 4.37
N CYS A 52 -8.35 8.33 4.91
CA CYS A 52 -7.06 8.21 4.23
C CYS A 52 -7.18 7.51 2.86
N ARG A 53 -8.07 6.53 2.73
CA ARG A 53 -8.32 5.84 1.45
C ARG A 53 -8.96 6.77 0.43
N ALA A 54 -9.96 7.55 0.87
CA ALA A 54 -10.63 8.53 0.03
C ALA A 54 -9.66 9.64 -0.41
N GLU A 55 -8.81 10.13 0.50
CA GLU A 55 -7.76 11.10 0.16
C GLU A 55 -6.82 10.58 -0.93
N LEU A 56 -6.34 9.34 -0.80
CA LEU A 56 -5.44 8.75 -1.79
C LEU A 56 -6.12 8.53 -3.14
N ALA A 57 -7.38 8.06 -3.13
CA ALA A 57 -8.17 7.89 -4.35
C ALA A 57 -8.43 9.24 -5.07
N ASN A 58 -8.70 10.31 -4.32
CA ASN A 58 -8.87 11.65 -4.87
C ASN A 58 -7.56 12.23 -5.42
N ALA A 59 -6.43 11.93 -4.76
CA ALA A 59 -5.13 12.43 -5.17
C ALA A 59 -4.53 11.68 -6.37
N LEU A 60 -4.91 10.41 -6.57
CA LEU A 60 -4.46 9.55 -7.66
C LEU A 60 -5.68 8.96 -8.41
N PRO A 61 -6.48 9.78 -9.12
CA PRO A 61 -7.72 9.32 -9.74
C PRO A 61 -7.52 8.27 -10.83
N SER A 62 -6.33 8.20 -11.43
CA SER A 62 -5.98 7.20 -12.43
C SER A 62 -5.42 5.90 -11.84
N ALA A 63 -5.27 5.81 -10.52
CA ALA A 63 -4.78 4.60 -9.88
C ALA A 63 -5.85 3.50 -9.87
N GLN A 64 -5.46 2.27 -10.17
CA GLN A 64 -6.30 1.12 -9.93
C GLN A 64 -6.29 0.82 -8.43
N THR A 65 -7.47 0.78 -7.80
CA THR A 65 -7.58 0.45 -6.38
C THR A 65 -8.23 -0.93 -6.22
N ILE A 66 -7.61 -1.80 -5.43
CA ILE A 66 -8.13 -3.12 -5.09
C ILE A 66 -8.29 -3.20 -3.57
N LEU A 67 -9.49 -3.55 -3.12
CA LEU A 67 -9.77 -3.84 -1.72
C LEU A 67 -9.68 -5.35 -1.50
N MET A 68 -8.73 -5.78 -0.67
CA MET A 68 -8.54 -7.18 -0.29
C MET A 68 -8.95 -7.39 1.15
N ASP A 69 -9.65 -8.48 1.44
CA ASP A 69 -9.93 -8.85 2.82
C ASP A 69 -8.62 -9.15 3.59
N GLY A 70 -8.57 -8.78 4.86
CA GLY A 70 -7.40 -8.95 5.72
C GLY A 70 -6.95 -7.69 6.47
N PRO A 71 -5.96 -7.83 7.38
CA PRO A 71 -5.45 -6.74 8.21
C PRO A 71 -4.52 -5.80 7.41
N HIS A 72 -4.13 -4.68 8.02
CA HIS A 72 -3.18 -3.71 7.44
C HIS A 72 -1.93 -4.36 6.81
N ALA A 73 -1.39 -5.41 7.44
CA ALA A 73 -0.21 -6.14 6.99
C ALA A 73 -0.51 -7.20 5.90
N LEU A 74 -1.27 -6.83 4.86
CA LEU A 74 -1.72 -7.75 3.81
C LEU A 74 -0.57 -8.55 3.18
N LEU A 75 0.53 -7.88 2.86
CA LEU A 75 1.69 -8.51 2.23
C LEU A 75 2.29 -9.65 3.08
N GLN A 76 2.08 -9.60 4.40
CA GLN A 76 2.58 -10.59 5.33
C GLN A 76 1.51 -11.61 5.76
N SER A 77 0.23 -11.21 5.80
CA SER A 77 -0.87 -12.12 6.15
C SER A 77 -1.40 -12.93 4.97
N ARG A 78 -1.31 -12.39 3.75
CA ARG A 78 -1.82 -12.98 2.50
C ARG A 78 -0.80 -12.82 1.36
N PRO A 79 0.42 -13.35 1.54
CA PRO A 79 1.53 -13.12 0.61
C PRO A 79 1.23 -13.61 -0.82
N CYS A 80 0.65 -14.80 -0.98
CA CYS A 80 0.35 -15.37 -2.29
C CYS A 80 -0.71 -14.55 -3.04
N GLU A 81 -1.85 -14.25 -2.39
CA GLU A 81 -2.91 -13.43 -2.99
C GLU A 81 -2.38 -12.04 -3.40
N CYS A 82 -1.56 -11.40 -2.55
CA CYS A 82 -0.96 -10.11 -2.89
C CYS A 82 -0.01 -10.23 -4.09
N ALA A 83 0.85 -11.27 -4.11
CA ALA A 83 1.79 -11.49 -5.19
C ALA A 83 1.07 -11.73 -6.53
N GLU A 84 -0.02 -12.49 -6.53
CA GLU A 84 -0.85 -12.72 -7.73
C GLU A 84 -1.44 -11.40 -8.26
N VAL A 85 -2.03 -10.60 -7.38
CA VAL A 85 -2.61 -9.30 -7.74
C VAL A 85 -1.56 -8.35 -8.31
N ILE A 86 -0.42 -8.22 -7.64
CA ILE A 86 0.68 -7.34 -8.08
C ILE A 86 1.26 -7.82 -9.40
N THR A 87 1.49 -9.14 -9.54
CA THR A 87 2.08 -9.71 -10.78
C THR A 87 1.17 -9.50 -11.97
N ARG A 88 -0.14 -9.79 -11.81
CA ARG A 88 -1.12 -9.57 -12.86
C ARG A 88 -1.15 -8.11 -13.30
N TRP A 89 -1.24 -7.19 -12.33
CA TRP A 89 -1.28 -5.77 -12.62
C TRP A 89 -0.01 -5.28 -13.32
N CYS A 90 1.18 -5.74 -12.89
CA CYS A 90 2.44 -5.39 -13.55
C CYS A 90 2.46 -5.88 -15.01
N GLN A 91 1.99 -7.10 -15.28
CA GLN A 91 1.92 -7.63 -16.64
C GLN A 91 0.97 -6.83 -17.54
N GLU A 92 -0.18 -6.43 -16.99
CA GLU A 92 -1.17 -5.61 -17.71
C GLU A 92 -0.65 -4.18 -17.96
N SER A 93 0.01 -3.59 -16.96
CA SER A 93 0.54 -2.23 -17.04
C SER A 93 1.69 -2.10 -18.03
N VAL A 94 2.58 -3.10 -18.10
CA VAL A 94 3.67 -3.14 -19.09
C VAL A 94 3.14 -3.23 -20.51
N ARG A 95 2.09 -4.04 -20.73
CA ARG A 95 1.43 -4.15 -22.04
C ARG A 95 0.75 -2.85 -22.46
N ALA A 96 0.13 -2.16 -21.51
CA ALA A 96 -0.53 -0.87 -21.77
C ALA A 96 0.46 0.27 -22.11
N ASP A 97 1.70 0.21 -21.63
CA ASP A 97 2.77 1.19 -21.92
C ASP A 97 3.49 0.92 -23.26
N GLY A 98 3.09 -0.11 -24.03
CA GLY A 98 3.68 -0.44 -25.33
C GLY A 98 5.10 -1.02 -25.29
N ARG A 99 5.59 -1.41 -24.10
CA ARG A 99 6.88 -2.10 -23.90
C ARG A 99 6.65 -3.60 -23.73
N ALA A 100 6.19 -4.27 -24.77
CA ALA A 100 6.06 -5.73 -24.80
C ALA A 100 6.97 -6.33 -25.87
#